data_AF-A0AAD1WPE5-F1
#
_entry.id   AF-A0AAD1WPE5-F1
#
_cell.length_a   1.000
_cell.length_b   1.000
_cell.length_c   1.000
_cell.angle_alpha   90.00
_cell.angle_beta   90.00
_cell.angle_gamma   90.00
#
_symmetry.space_group_name_H-M   'P 1'
#
loop_
_entity.id
_entity.type
_entity.pdbx_description
1 polymer ?
#
loop_
_entity_poly.entity_id
_entity_poly.type
_entity_poly.pdbx_seq_one_letter_code
_entity_poly.pdbx_strand_id
1 'polypeptide(L)'
;MSWGTELWDQFDNLEKHTQWGIEVLEKYIKFVKERTEIEIGYAKQLRNLSKKYQTKKNSKEEEESKYTSCKAFQTTLNEMNDYAGQHEVISENMTSQITAELTRFVQELKQERKSHFHEGRKAQQHIETCWKQLEASKRRFERDCKEAERAQQYFEKMDADINVTKADVEKARQQAQIRHQMSDDSKGEYSSVLQKFNREQNDHYYTHIPGIFQKLQDMEERRIGRMSDSLKTYAEIDRQVVPIIGKCLDGITKSAESINGKQDSQMVIESFKSGFEPPGDVDFEDFTQSMKRTVSDNSLTNTKADGKSDAKVPSKSRGKLWPFIKKNKLSLKLVRTVSACTP
;
A
#
# COMPACT_ATOMS: atom_id res chain seq x y z
N MET A 1 -1.70 12.33 34.32
CA MET A 1 -2.85 13.19 33.97
C MET A 1 -3.79 12.34 33.11
N SER A 2 -5.10 12.36 33.40
CA SER A 2 -6.10 11.57 32.68
C SER A 2 -7.17 12.49 32.12
N TRP A 3 -7.66 12.19 30.91
CA TRP A 3 -8.79 12.89 30.31
C TRP A 3 -10.03 12.84 31.21
N GLY A 4 -10.20 11.75 31.96
CA GLY A 4 -11.33 11.58 32.86
C GLY A 4 -11.43 12.58 34.00
N THR A 5 -10.31 13.17 34.39
CA THR A 5 -10.27 14.18 35.47
C THR A 5 -10.08 15.59 34.92
N GLU A 6 -9.13 15.76 33.99
CA GLU A 6 -8.74 17.09 33.51
C GLU A 6 -9.70 17.66 32.47
N LEU A 7 -10.46 16.80 31.79
CA LEU A 7 -11.30 17.17 30.65
C LEU A 7 -12.77 16.81 30.85
N TRP A 8 -13.23 16.65 32.10
CA TRP A 8 -14.55 16.14 32.47
C TRP A 8 -15.75 16.84 31.77
N ASP A 9 -15.59 18.10 31.37
CA ASP A 9 -16.60 18.92 30.68
C ASP A 9 -16.39 19.02 29.16
N GLN A 10 -15.38 18.36 28.60
CA GLN A 10 -14.94 18.52 27.20
C GLN A 10 -15.48 17.45 26.23
N PHE A 11 -16.68 16.92 26.50
CA PHE A 11 -17.27 15.81 25.72
C PHE A 11 -17.23 16.04 24.20
N ASP A 12 -17.69 17.20 23.73
CA ASP A 12 -17.76 17.52 22.30
C ASP A 12 -16.39 17.70 21.66
N ASN A 13 -15.42 18.22 22.43
CA ASN A 13 -14.05 18.40 21.95
C ASN A 13 -13.33 17.05 21.83
N LEU A 14 -13.54 16.12 22.77
CA LEU A 14 -13.06 14.74 22.64
C LEU A 14 -13.72 14.01 21.47
N GLU A 15 -15.01 14.25 21.22
CA GLU A 15 -15.70 13.69 20.07
C GLU A 15 -15.07 14.14 18.75
N LYS A 16 -14.81 15.44 18.61
CA LYS A 16 -14.12 16.00 17.43
C LYS A 16 -12.68 15.52 17.32
N HIS A 17 -11.93 15.49 18.42
CA HIS A 17 -10.53 15.09 18.44
C HIS A 17 -10.33 13.65 17.98
N THR A 18 -11.11 12.72 18.55
CA THR A 18 -11.04 11.30 18.19
C THR A 18 -11.50 11.04 16.75
N GLN A 19 -12.47 11.83 16.25
CA GLN A 19 -12.90 11.76 14.84
C GLN A 19 -11.77 12.22 13.89
N TRP A 20 -11.17 13.37 14.18
CA TRP A 20 -10.00 13.86 13.46
C TRP A 20 -8.85 12.84 13.48
N GLY A 21 -8.66 12.16 14.61
CA GLY A 21 -7.69 11.09 14.75
C GLY A 21 -7.87 9.94 13.76
N ILE A 22 -9.12 9.52 13.56
CA ILE A 22 -9.50 8.50 12.57
C ILE A 22 -9.27 9.03 11.15
N GLU A 23 -9.65 10.26 10.85
CA GLU A 23 -9.48 10.88 9.52
C GLU A 23 -8.00 10.97 9.11
N VAL A 24 -7.11 11.30 10.04
CA VAL A 24 -5.66 11.30 9.80
C VAL A 24 -5.17 9.89 9.46
N LEU A 25 -5.65 8.86 10.18
CA LEU A 25 -5.28 7.48 9.91
C LEU A 25 -5.81 6.99 8.55
N GLU A 26 -7.05 7.36 8.18
CA GLU A 26 -7.61 7.06 6.86
C GLU A 26 -6.85 7.76 5.73
N LYS A 27 -6.44 9.01 5.94
CA LYS A 27 -5.59 9.73 4.99
C LYS A 27 -4.25 9.04 4.80
N TYR A 28 -3.65 8.51 5.87
CA TYR A 28 -2.42 7.73 5.78
C TYR A 28 -2.63 6.42 5.01
N ILE A 29 -3.71 5.68 5.26
CA ILE A 29 -4.05 4.48 4.48
C ILE A 29 -4.16 4.82 2.98
N LYS A 30 -4.84 5.91 2.64
CA LYS A 30 -4.95 6.37 1.26
C LYS A 30 -3.59 6.70 0.64
N PHE A 31 -2.73 7.41 1.38
CA PHE A 31 -1.36 7.68 0.95
C PHE A 31 -0.57 6.39 0.65
N VAL A 32 -0.64 5.39 1.54
CA VAL A 32 0.06 4.12 1.31
C VAL A 32 -0.52 3.37 0.10
N LYS A 33 -1.84 3.41 -0.12
CA LYS A 33 -2.46 2.84 -1.34
C LYS A 33 -1.92 3.49 -2.63
N GLU A 34 -1.90 4.81 -2.69
CA GLU A 34 -1.38 5.54 -3.86
C GLU A 34 0.11 5.25 -4.07
N ARG A 35 0.89 5.15 -2.98
CA ARG A 35 2.29 4.72 -3.01
C ARG A 35 2.46 3.32 -3.59
N THR A 36 1.63 2.36 -3.17
CA THR A 36 1.61 0.98 -3.69
C THR A 36 1.30 0.96 -5.19
N GLU A 37 0.36 1.78 -5.66
CA GLU A 37 0.03 1.87 -7.09
C GLU A 37 1.21 2.38 -7.92
N ILE A 38 1.97 3.35 -7.39
CA ILE A 38 3.21 3.83 -8.01
C ILE A 38 4.25 2.69 -8.13
N GLU A 39 4.43 1.89 -7.07
CA GLU A 39 5.35 0.74 -7.08
C GLU A 39 4.99 -0.28 -8.15
N ILE A 40 3.73 -0.70 -8.19
CA ILE A 40 3.23 -1.66 -9.19
C ILE A 40 3.42 -1.09 -10.61
N GLY A 41 3.11 0.20 -10.79
CA GLY A 41 3.28 0.90 -12.07
C GLY A 41 4.73 0.94 -12.53
N TYR A 42 5.68 1.17 -11.62
CA TYR A 42 7.11 1.19 -11.90
C TYR A 42 7.64 -0.20 -12.26
N ALA A 43 7.33 -1.21 -11.43
CA ALA A 43 7.72 -2.60 -11.69
C ALA A 43 7.23 -3.10 -13.05
N LYS A 44 5.97 -2.81 -13.40
CA LYS A 44 5.39 -3.17 -14.70
C LYS A 44 6.16 -2.54 -15.87
N GLN A 45 6.56 -1.28 -15.75
CA GLN A 45 7.33 -0.60 -16.79
C GLN A 45 8.71 -1.25 -16.98
N LEU A 46 9.40 -1.59 -15.88
CA LEU A 46 10.69 -2.28 -15.93
C LEU A 46 10.60 -3.68 -16.56
N ARG A 47 9.58 -4.47 -16.21
CA ARG A 47 9.36 -5.78 -16.83
C ARG A 47 9.06 -5.69 -18.32
N ASN A 48 8.19 -4.75 -18.70
CA ASN A 48 7.90 -4.52 -20.11
C ASN A 48 9.14 -4.10 -20.88
N LEU A 49 10.00 -3.29 -20.27
CA LEU A 49 11.29 -2.90 -20.86
C LEU A 49 12.19 -4.12 -21.04
N SER A 50 12.42 -4.92 -20.00
CA SER A 50 13.23 -6.14 -20.06
C SER A 50 12.74 -7.08 -21.17
N LYS A 51 11.45 -7.39 -21.17
CA LYS A 51 10.81 -8.26 -22.15
C LYS A 51 10.88 -7.73 -23.59
N LYS A 52 10.84 -6.40 -23.78
CA LYS A 52 10.93 -5.77 -25.11
C LYS A 52 12.31 -5.99 -25.76
N TYR A 53 13.37 -6.01 -24.96
CA TYR A 53 14.75 -6.15 -25.43
C TYR A 53 15.30 -7.57 -25.34
N GLN A 54 14.54 -8.49 -24.74
CA GLN A 54 14.87 -9.91 -24.71
C GLN A 54 14.89 -10.46 -26.14
N THR A 55 15.97 -11.16 -26.52
CA THR A 55 16.08 -11.75 -27.87
C THR A 55 15.02 -12.82 -28.07
N LYS A 56 14.45 -12.89 -29.28
CA LYS A 56 13.46 -13.91 -29.59
C LYS A 56 14.21 -15.20 -29.88
N LYS A 57 13.74 -16.32 -29.34
CA LYS A 57 14.30 -17.65 -29.66
C LYS A 57 13.99 -18.01 -31.12
N ASN A 58 14.79 -17.53 -32.05
CA ASN A 58 14.87 -17.98 -33.43
C ASN A 58 16.30 -18.46 -33.71
N SER A 59 16.47 -19.35 -34.68
CA SER A 59 17.75 -20.06 -34.92
C SER A 59 18.91 -19.14 -35.31
N LYS A 60 18.62 -17.94 -35.84
CA LYS A 60 19.65 -16.98 -36.28
C LYS A 60 20.12 -16.09 -35.11
N GLU A 61 19.19 -15.66 -34.26
CA GLU A 61 19.50 -14.91 -33.02
C GLU A 61 20.19 -15.77 -31.96
N GLU A 62 19.92 -17.09 -31.93
CA GLU A 62 20.65 -18.02 -31.05
C GLU A 62 22.15 -18.10 -31.38
N GLU A 63 22.50 -18.08 -32.67
CA GLU A 63 23.90 -18.05 -33.12
C GLU A 63 24.61 -16.75 -32.76
N GLU A 64 23.90 -15.62 -32.75
CA GLU A 64 24.45 -14.31 -32.35
C GLU A 64 24.47 -14.13 -30.83
N SER A 65 23.62 -14.84 -30.09
CA SER A 65 23.57 -14.78 -28.62
C SER A 65 24.72 -15.52 -27.92
N LYS A 66 25.62 -16.16 -28.68
CA LYS A 66 26.76 -16.92 -28.11
C LYS A 66 27.92 -16.05 -27.65
N TYR A 67 28.05 -14.84 -28.18
CA TYR A 67 29.10 -13.89 -27.83
C TYR A 67 28.97 -13.40 -26.39
N THR A 68 30.09 -13.17 -25.72
CA THR A 68 30.15 -12.74 -24.31
C THR A 68 29.46 -11.39 -24.11
N SER A 69 29.60 -10.47 -25.06
CA SER A 69 28.88 -9.19 -25.09
C SER A 69 27.35 -9.35 -25.11
N CYS A 70 26.82 -10.23 -25.97
CA CYS A 70 25.38 -10.53 -26.04
C CYS A 70 24.87 -11.21 -24.76
N LYS A 71 25.62 -12.18 -24.23
CA LYS A 71 25.32 -12.84 -22.95
C LYS A 71 25.26 -11.84 -21.81
N ALA A 72 26.20 -10.89 -21.77
CA ALA A 72 26.25 -9.90 -20.72
C ALA A 72 25.03 -8.98 -20.70
N PHE A 73 24.59 -8.57 -21.90
CA PHE A 73 23.35 -7.82 -22.07
C PHE A 73 22.12 -8.65 -21.65
N GLN A 74 22.05 -9.93 -22.03
CA GLN A 74 20.94 -10.80 -21.64
C GLN A 74 20.85 -10.98 -20.12
N THR A 75 21.97 -11.13 -19.43
CA THR A 75 22.01 -11.15 -17.96
C THR A 75 21.51 -9.83 -17.39
N THR A 76 21.89 -8.69 -17.96
CA THR A 76 21.40 -7.37 -17.51
C THR A 76 19.87 -7.27 -17.59
N LEU A 77 19.27 -7.81 -18.66
CA LEU A 77 17.80 -7.85 -18.79
C LEU A 77 17.15 -8.75 -17.74
N ASN A 78 17.79 -9.88 -17.39
CA ASN A 78 17.30 -10.78 -16.35
C ASN A 78 17.38 -10.11 -14.96
N GLU A 79 18.52 -9.50 -14.62
CA GLU A 79 18.69 -8.78 -13.35
C GLU A 79 17.69 -7.61 -13.21
N MET A 80 17.39 -6.90 -14.31
CA MET A 80 16.36 -5.87 -14.31
C MET A 80 14.94 -6.44 -14.10
N ASN A 81 14.67 -7.65 -14.58
CA ASN A 81 13.40 -8.32 -14.34
C ASN A 81 13.25 -8.75 -12.87
N ASP A 82 14.33 -9.22 -12.25
CA ASP A 82 14.36 -9.58 -10.83
C ASP A 82 14.27 -8.33 -9.93
N TYR A 83 14.97 -7.25 -10.30
CA TYR A 83 14.83 -5.92 -9.68
C TYR A 83 13.37 -5.44 -9.71
N ALA A 84 12.69 -5.56 -10.87
CA ALA A 84 11.29 -5.22 -10.97
C ALA A 84 10.40 -6.10 -10.07
N GLY A 85 10.74 -7.38 -9.90
CA GLY A 85 10.09 -8.27 -8.94
C GLY A 85 10.18 -7.78 -7.51
N GLN A 86 11.30 -7.18 -7.09
CA GLN A 86 11.43 -6.61 -5.75
C GLN A 86 10.48 -5.44 -5.50
N HIS A 87 10.28 -4.58 -6.51
CA HIS A 87 9.28 -3.50 -6.42
C HIS A 87 7.84 -4.03 -6.29
N GLU A 88 7.52 -5.17 -6.88
CA GLU A 88 6.22 -5.83 -6.64
C GLU A 88 6.13 -6.38 -5.22
N VAL A 89 7.19 -6.98 -4.68
CA VAL A 89 7.23 -7.43 -3.29
C VAL A 89 6.98 -6.27 -2.31
N ILE A 90 7.55 -5.09 -2.56
CA ILE A 90 7.24 -3.87 -1.78
C ILE A 90 5.73 -3.61 -1.80
N SER A 91 5.13 -3.59 -2.99
CA SER A 91 3.72 -3.27 -3.17
C SER A 91 2.78 -4.30 -2.50
N GLU A 92 3.10 -5.60 -2.60
CA GLU A 92 2.35 -6.69 -1.96
C GLU A 92 2.41 -6.57 -0.44
N ASN A 93 3.59 -6.25 0.10
CA ASN A 93 3.78 -6.05 1.54
C ASN A 93 3.10 -4.77 2.05
N MET A 94 3.17 -3.65 1.33
CA MET A 94 2.44 -2.42 1.69
C MET A 94 0.92 -2.65 1.69
N THR A 95 0.43 -3.49 0.77
CA THR A 95 -0.99 -3.84 0.72
C THR A 95 -1.39 -4.72 1.90
N SER A 96 -0.70 -5.82 2.10
CA SER A 96 -1.07 -6.85 3.08
C SER A 96 -0.77 -6.43 4.53
N GLN A 97 0.42 -5.91 4.80
CA GLN A 97 0.88 -5.64 6.18
C GLN A 97 0.45 -4.27 6.71
N ILE A 98 0.17 -3.31 5.82
CA ILE A 98 -0.23 -1.95 6.21
C ILE A 98 -1.68 -1.69 5.83
N THR A 99 -1.99 -1.69 4.54
CA THR A 99 -3.28 -1.18 4.06
C THR A 99 -4.46 -2.03 4.55
N ALA A 100 -4.38 -3.36 4.40
CA ALA A 100 -5.44 -4.27 4.83
C ALA A 100 -5.61 -4.25 6.36
N GLU A 101 -4.50 -4.33 7.08
CA GLU A 101 -4.46 -4.32 8.54
C GLU A 101 -5.00 -3.02 9.16
N LEU A 102 -4.58 -1.86 8.65
CA LEU A 102 -5.09 -0.58 9.13
C LEU A 102 -6.54 -0.35 8.74
N THR A 103 -6.98 -0.82 7.56
CA THR A 103 -8.38 -0.72 7.16
C THR A 103 -9.28 -1.49 8.13
N ARG A 104 -8.89 -2.72 8.50
CA ARG A 104 -9.60 -3.51 9.52
C ARG A 104 -9.61 -2.80 10.87
N PHE A 105 -8.45 -2.35 11.34
CA PHE A 105 -8.31 -1.65 12.61
C PHE A 105 -9.20 -0.39 12.69
N VAL A 106 -9.27 0.41 11.61
CA VAL A 106 -10.14 1.60 11.57
C VAL A 106 -11.62 1.25 11.73
N GLN A 107 -12.09 0.13 11.16
CA GLN A 107 -13.50 -0.28 11.32
C GLN A 107 -13.82 -0.64 12.78
N GLU A 108 -12.94 -1.41 13.42
CA GLU A 108 -13.07 -1.76 14.84
C GLU A 108 -13.04 -0.52 15.73
N LEU A 109 -12.08 0.38 15.46
CA LEU A 109 -11.91 1.64 16.19
C LEU A 109 -13.14 2.56 16.07
N LYS A 110 -13.74 2.67 14.88
CA LYS A 110 -14.98 3.45 14.68
C LYS A 110 -16.14 2.90 15.50
N GLN A 111 -16.27 1.59 15.57
CA GLN A 111 -17.33 0.93 16.35
C GLN A 111 -17.10 1.10 17.86
N GLU A 112 -15.86 0.91 18.33
CA GLU A 112 -15.46 1.13 19.73
C GLU A 112 -15.72 2.59 20.15
N ARG A 113 -15.25 3.55 19.35
CA ARG A 113 -15.50 4.99 19.55
C ARG A 113 -17.00 5.28 19.69
N LYS A 114 -17.82 4.75 18.78
CA LYS A 114 -19.28 4.93 18.81
C LYS A 114 -19.89 4.38 20.10
N SER A 115 -19.41 3.23 20.58
CA SER A 115 -19.87 2.63 21.84
C SER A 115 -19.58 3.53 23.05
N HIS A 116 -18.34 4.01 23.18
CA HIS A 116 -17.96 4.87 24.32
C HIS A 116 -18.70 6.21 24.34
N PHE A 117 -18.88 6.86 23.18
CA PHE A 117 -19.69 8.08 23.12
C PHE A 117 -21.19 7.81 23.35
N HIS A 118 -21.70 6.63 23.02
CA HIS A 118 -23.06 6.25 23.37
C HIS A 118 -23.23 6.06 24.88
N GLU A 119 -22.30 5.39 25.55
CA GLU A 119 -22.24 5.28 27.02
C GLU A 119 -22.24 6.67 27.66
N GLY A 120 -21.42 7.58 27.16
CA GLY A 120 -21.34 8.96 27.65
C GLY A 120 -22.66 9.74 27.51
N ARG A 121 -23.30 9.69 26.34
CA ARG A 121 -24.61 10.33 26.14
C ARG A 121 -25.68 9.75 27.06
N LYS A 122 -25.66 8.43 27.29
CA LYS A 122 -26.58 7.78 28.22
C LYS A 122 -26.38 8.28 29.66
N ALA A 123 -25.12 8.44 30.09
CA ALA A 123 -24.80 9.01 31.40
C ALA A 123 -25.24 10.48 31.55
N GLN A 124 -25.08 11.29 30.49
CA GLN A 124 -25.56 12.69 30.46
C GLN A 124 -27.09 12.78 30.51
N GLN A 125 -27.79 11.96 29.72
CA GLN A 125 -29.26 11.92 29.73
C GLN A 125 -29.82 11.47 31.09
N HIS A 126 -29.13 10.52 31.75
CA HIS A 126 -29.50 10.07 33.09
C HIS A 126 -29.42 11.22 34.10
N ILE A 127 -28.29 11.92 34.19
CA ILE A 127 -28.15 13.02 35.16
C ILE A 127 -29.09 14.20 34.84
N GLU A 128 -29.34 14.49 33.57
CA GLU A 128 -30.33 15.49 33.15
C GLU A 128 -31.76 15.10 33.58
N THR A 129 -32.11 13.82 33.51
CA THR A 129 -33.40 13.31 33.98
C THR A 129 -33.53 13.46 35.49
N CYS A 130 -32.49 13.11 36.25
CA CYS A 130 -32.46 13.31 37.70
C CYS A 130 -32.58 14.80 38.08
N TRP A 131 -31.92 15.69 37.33
CA TRP A 131 -32.05 17.14 37.51
C TRP A 131 -33.49 17.62 37.28
N LYS A 132 -34.15 17.17 36.20
CA LYS A 132 -35.55 17.52 35.92
C LYS A 132 -36.50 17.05 37.02
N GLN A 133 -36.27 15.86 37.60
CA GLN A 133 -37.03 15.37 38.75
C GLN A 133 -36.83 16.24 39.99
N LEU A 134 -35.59 16.65 40.27
CA LEU A 134 -35.27 17.55 41.37
C LEU A 134 -35.98 18.91 41.21
N GLU A 135 -35.87 19.52 40.03
CA GLU A 135 -36.51 20.81 39.73
C GLU A 135 -38.04 20.73 39.82
N ALA A 136 -38.64 19.63 39.35
CA ALA A 136 -40.09 19.43 39.48
C ALA A 136 -40.53 19.32 40.95
N SER A 137 -39.80 18.54 41.76
CA SER A 137 -40.09 18.37 43.18
C SER A 137 -39.90 19.67 43.97
N LYS A 138 -38.82 20.41 43.69
CA LYS A 138 -38.56 21.74 44.27
C LYS A 138 -39.69 22.72 43.96
N ARG A 139 -40.10 22.82 42.69
CA ARG A 139 -41.22 23.70 42.28
C ARG A 139 -42.54 23.32 42.93
N ARG A 140 -42.79 22.02 43.14
CA ARG A 140 -43.97 21.56 43.87
C ARG A 140 -43.93 22.05 45.31
N PHE A 141 -42.83 21.82 46.01
CA PHE A 141 -42.64 22.28 47.39
C PHE A 141 -42.80 23.79 47.52
N GLU A 142 -42.21 24.58 46.61
CA GLU A 142 -42.37 26.04 46.58
C GLU A 142 -43.84 26.49 46.41
N ARG A 143 -44.63 25.78 45.59
CA ARG A 143 -46.07 26.09 45.44
C ARG A 143 -46.85 25.72 46.70
N ASP A 144 -46.63 24.52 47.23
CA ASP A 144 -47.36 24.01 48.39
C ASP A 144 -47.08 24.88 49.64
N CYS A 145 -45.85 25.41 49.79
CA CYS A 145 -45.52 26.43 50.80
C CYS A 145 -46.35 27.71 50.64
N LYS A 146 -46.39 28.27 49.43
CA LYS A 146 -47.16 29.51 49.16
C LYS A 146 -48.65 29.31 49.39
N GLU A 147 -49.18 28.12 49.09
CA GLU A 147 -50.58 27.78 49.36
C GLU A 147 -50.86 27.62 50.87
N ALA A 148 -49.94 27.02 51.62
CA ALA A 148 -50.01 26.95 53.08
C ALA A 148 -49.99 28.34 53.71
N GLU A 149 -49.08 29.22 53.29
CA GLU A 149 -49.00 30.60 53.75
C GLU A 149 -50.29 31.38 53.46
N ARG A 150 -50.86 31.25 52.25
CA ARG A 150 -52.13 31.91 51.90
C ARG A 150 -53.31 31.38 52.75
N ALA A 151 -53.39 30.07 52.95
CA ALA A 151 -54.46 29.47 53.75
C ALA A 151 -54.33 29.88 55.23
N GLN A 152 -53.10 29.97 55.74
CA GLN A 152 -52.79 30.45 57.08
C GLN A 152 -53.23 31.92 57.27
N GLN A 153 -52.85 32.81 56.35
CA GLN A 153 -53.27 34.22 56.38
C GLN A 153 -54.80 34.38 56.27
N TYR A 154 -55.47 33.51 55.51
CA TYR A 154 -56.93 33.52 55.40
C TYR A 154 -57.59 33.09 56.71
N PHE A 155 -57.09 32.02 57.34
CA PHE A 155 -57.54 31.59 58.67
C PHE A 155 -57.36 32.72 59.71
N GLU A 156 -56.18 33.34 59.78
CA GLU A 156 -55.89 34.44 60.71
C GLU A 156 -56.82 35.63 60.51
N LYS A 157 -57.18 35.96 59.26
CA LYS A 157 -58.16 37.01 58.96
C LYS A 157 -59.57 36.65 59.41
N MET A 158 -60.00 35.40 59.18
CA MET A 158 -61.33 34.93 59.59
C MET A 158 -61.46 34.87 61.11
N ASP A 159 -60.42 34.42 61.82
CA ASP A 159 -60.40 34.32 63.29
C ASP A 159 -60.42 35.70 63.97
N ALA A 160 -59.84 36.72 63.34
CA ALA A 160 -59.84 38.10 63.83
C ALA A 160 -61.13 38.88 63.51
N ASP A 161 -61.97 38.42 62.57
CA ASP A 161 -63.19 39.12 62.16
C ASP A 161 -64.37 38.73 63.07
N ILE A 162 -64.78 39.67 63.92
CA ILE A 162 -65.90 39.52 64.87
C ILE A 162 -67.24 39.23 64.20
N ASN A 163 -67.36 39.45 62.88
CA ASN A 163 -68.59 39.25 62.13
C ASN A 163 -68.67 37.86 61.46
N VAL A 164 -67.61 37.04 61.55
CA VAL A 164 -67.54 35.71 60.95
C VAL A 164 -68.03 34.65 61.95
N THR A 165 -68.70 33.61 61.46
CA THR A 165 -69.21 32.55 62.34
C THR A 165 -68.11 31.62 62.81
N LYS A 166 -68.27 31.03 64.01
CA LYS A 166 -67.33 30.01 64.53
C LYS A 166 -67.16 28.81 63.58
N ALA A 167 -68.20 28.46 62.82
CA ALA A 167 -68.16 27.37 61.86
C ALA A 167 -67.26 27.71 60.65
N ASP A 168 -67.32 28.96 60.17
CA ASP A 168 -66.48 29.42 59.06
C ASP A 168 -65.01 29.55 59.47
N VAL A 169 -64.74 30.00 60.70
CA VAL A 169 -63.39 30.01 61.29
C VAL A 169 -62.81 28.60 61.36
N GLU A 170 -63.58 27.63 61.89
CA GLU A 170 -63.13 26.24 62.01
C GLU A 170 -62.89 25.60 60.63
N LYS A 171 -63.72 25.92 59.63
CA LYS A 171 -63.50 25.49 58.24
C LYS A 171 -62.20 26.07 57.66
N ALA A 172 -61.93 27.35 57.90
CA ALA A 172 -60.69 27.99 57.46
C ALA A 172 -59.46 27.37 58.17
N ARG A 173 -59.58 27.05 59.47
CA ARG A 173 -58.55 26.37 60.26
C ARG A 173 -58.21 24.99 59.71
N GLN A 174 -59.22 24.16 59.43
CA GLN A 174 -59.03 22.83 58.83
C GLN A 174 -58.36 22.93 57.46
N GLN A 175 -58.76 23.90 56.64
CA GLN A 175 -58.14 24.13 55.33
C GLN A 175 -56.67 24.55 55.45
N ALA A 176 -56.31 25.39 56.43
CA ALA A 176 -54.92 25.77 56.69
C ALA A 176 -54.08 24.56 57.15
N GLN A 177 -54.60 23.74 58.07
CA GLN A 177 -53.93 22.51 58.52
C GLN A 177 -53.68 21.52 57.37
N ILE A 178 -54.66 21.31 56.48
CA ILE A 178 -54.49 20.45 55.31
C ILE A 178 -53.37 20.99 54.40
N ARG A 179 -53.32 22.31 54.16
CA ARG A 179 -52.27 22.90 53.29
C ARG A 179 -50.89 22.82 53.94
N HIS A 180 -50.78 23.00 55.25
CA HIS A 180 -49.53 22.77 55.98
C HIS A 180 -49.05 21.31 55.85
N GLN A 181 -49.94 20.33 56.02
CA GLN A 181 -49.59 18.92 55.82
C GLN A 181 -49.09 18.65 54.39
N MET A 182 -49.75 19.20 53.36
CA MET A 182 -49.29 19.07 51.98
C MET A 182 -47.92 19.71 51.73
N SER A 183 -47.64 20.84 52.40
CA SER A 183 -46.32 21.49 52.34
C SER A 183 -45.24 20.63 53.03
N ASP A 184 -45.53 20.03 54.17
CA ASP A 184 -44.61 19.13 54.87
C ASP A 184 -44.34 17.84 54.08
N ASP A 185 -45.37 17.27 53.45
CA ASP A 185 -45.22 16.08 52.59
C ASP A 185 -44.33 16.39 51.37
N SER A 186 -44.58 17.51 50.68
CA SER A 186 -43.76 17.94 49.54
C SER A 186 -42.34 18.34 49.93
N LYS A 187 -42.12 18.85 51.15
CA LYS A 187 -40.79 19.09 51.73
C LYS A 187 -40.01 17.78 51.89
N GLY A 188 -40.66 16.75 52.43
CA GLY A 188 -40.08 15.42 52.59
C GLY A 188 -39.68 14.80 51.24
N GLU A 189 -40.57 14.90 50.24
CA GLU A 189 -40.30 14.45 48.87
C GLU A 189 -39.10 15.19 48.25
N TYR A 190 -39.09 16.53 48.31
CA TYR A 190 -37.99 17.34 47.80
C TYR A 190 -36.66 16.99 48.47
N SER A 191 -36.63 16.84 49.80
CA SER A 191 -35.43 16.44 50.54
C SER A 191 -34.91 15.07 50.09
N SER A 192 -35.80 14.10 49.88
CA SER A 192 -35.43 12.75 49.41
C SER A 192 -34.85 12.79 47.99
N VAL A 193 -35.53 13.50 47.07
CA VAL A 193 -35.08 13.64 45.67
C VAL A 193 -33.75 14.40 45.60
N LEU A 194 -33.54 15.42 46.43
CA LEU A 194 -32.28 16.16 46.51
C LEU A 194 -31.12 15.28 46.97
N GLN A 195 -31.32 14.48 48.01
CA GLN A 195 -30.29 13.54 48.48
C GLN A 195 -29.94 12.52 47.40
N LYS A 196 -30.94 12.00 46.68
CA LYS A 196 -30.72 11.10 45.55
C LYS A 196 -29.93 11.80 44.45
N PHE A 197 -30.35 13.00 44.01
CA PHE A 197 -29.66 13.75 42.97
C PHE A 197 -28.19 14.01 43.31
N ASN A 198 -27.88 14.41 44.54
CA ASN A 198 -26.50 14.68 44.95
C ASN A 198 -25.61 13.43 44.87
N ARG A 199 -26.15 12.23 45.16
CA ARG A 199 -25.43 10.96 44.98
C ARG A 199 -25.20 10.66 43.50
N GLU A 200 -26.25 10.73 42.69
CA GLU A 200 -26.16 10.50 41.24
C GLU A 200 -25.21 11.49 40.56
N GLN A 201 -25.18 12.75 41.01
CA GLN A 201 -24.26 13.77 40.53
C GLN A 201 -22.82 13.43 40.91
N ASN A 202 -22.59 12.99 42.16
CA ASN A 202 -21.26 12.55 42.59
C ASN A 202 -20.77 11.37 41.75
N ASP A 203 -21.59 10.33 41.60
CA ASP A 203 -21.26 9.17 40.77
C ASP A 203 -21.02 9.55 39.31
N HIS A 204 -21.81 10.49 38.76
CA HIS A 204 -21.61 10.98 37.40
C HIS A 204 -20.21 11.57 37.19
N TYR A 205 -19.79 12.50 38.04
CA TYR A 205 -18.53 13.23 37.84
C TYR A 205 -17.29 12.53 38.39
N TYR A 206 -17.44 11.66 39.39
CA TYR A 206 -16.30 11.00 40.04
C TYR A 206 -16.15 9.52 39.67
N THR A 207 -17.14 8.92 39.00
CA THR A 207 -17.11 7.52 38.57
C THR A 207 -17.39 7.35 37.08
N HIS A 208 -18.55 7.79 36.60
CA HIS A 208 -18.99 7.51 35.23
C HIS A 208 -18.19 8.26 34.17
N ILE A 209 -18.11 9.60 34.25
CA ILE A 209 -17.37 10.41 33.28
C ILE A 209 -15.88 10.04 33.27
N PRO A 210 -15.18 9.93 34.42
CA PRO A 210 -13.79 9.50 34.43
C PRO A 210 -13.57 8.14 33.76
N GLY A 211 -14.43 7.16 34.06
CA GLY A 211 -14.33 5.82 33.48
C GLY A 211 -14.53 5.81 31.96
N ILE A 212 -15.50 6.58 31.44
CA ILE A 212 -15.78 6.65 30.00
C ILE A 212 -14.64 7.38 29.27
N PHE A 213 -14.14 8.47 29.83
CA PHE A 213 -13.06 9.24 29.21
C PHE A 213 -11.72 8.54 29.29
N GLN A 214 -11.48 7.72 30.31
CA GLN A 214 -10.31 6.84 30.34
C GLN A 214 -10.37 5.83 29.19
N LYS A 215 -11.51 5.19 28.92
CA LYS A 215 -11.66 4.30 27.76
C LYS A 215 -11.40 5.03 26.43
N LEU A 216 -11.87 6.27 26.29
CA LEU A 216 -11.60 7.10 25.11
C LEU A 216 -10.11 7.45 24.98
N GLN A 217 -9.43 7.75 26.09
CA GLN A 217 -8.00 8.01 26.12
C GLN A 217 -7.21 6.76 25.72
N ASP A 218 -7.49 5.61 26.32
CA ASP A 218 -6.82 4.34 26.02
C ASP A 218 -7.02 3.95 24.54
N MET A 219 -8.23 4.16 24.02
CA MET A 219 -8.56 3.97 22.61
C MET A 219 -7.73 4.88 21.71
N GLU A 220 -7.60 6.16 22.06
CA GLU A 220 -6.83 7.11 21.27
C GLU A 220 -5.32 6.83 21.32
N GLU A 221 -4.77 6.55 22.50
CA GLU A 221 -3.37 6.20 22.66
C GLU A 221 -3.02 4.94 21.86
N ARG A 222 -3.93 3.96 21.82
CA ARG A 222 -3.79 2.75 20.98
C ARG A 222 -3.81 3.09 19.49
N ARG A 223 -4.67 4.01 19.05
CA ARG A 223 -4.70 4.51 17.67
C ARG A 223 -3.38 5.17 17.29
N ILE A 224 -2.84 6.01 18.17
CA ILE A 224 -1.56 6.71 17.96
C ILE A 224 -0.40 5.69 17.89
N GLY A 225 -0.37 4.72 18.82
CA GLY A 225 0.62 3.64 18.81
C GLY A 225 0.57 2.82 17.53
N ARG A 226 -0.63 2.43 17.08
CA ARG A 226 -0.82 1.67 15.83
C ARG A 226 -0.32 2.44 14.59
N MET A 227 -0.54 3.75 14.56
CA MET A 227 0.01 4.62 13.50
C MET A 227 1.55 4.62 13.53
N SER A 228 2.15 4.74 14.72
CA SER A 228 3.62 4.71 14.89
C SER A 228 4.21 3.40 14.37
N ASP A 229 3.63 2.25 14.73
CA ASP A 229 4.13 0.96 14.29
C ASP A 229 3.97 0.76 12.79
N SER A 230 2.85 1.22 12.21
CA SER A 230 2.65 1.15 10.76
C SER A 230 3.66 1.99 9.97
N LEU A 231 4.08 3.15 10.49
CA LEU A 231 5.15 3.95 9.88
C LEU A 231 6.50 3.23 9.93
N LYS A 232 6.79 2.49 11.01
CA LYS A 232 8.00 1.66 11.09
C LYS A 232 7.94 0.52 10.08
N THR A 233 6.81 -0.19 9.99
CA THR A 233 6.59 -1.24 9.00
C THR A 233 6.76 -0.72 7.58
N TYR A 234 6.24 0.48 7.27
CA TYR A 234 6.42 1.12 5.97
C TYR A 234 7.90 1.24 5.58
N ALA A 235 8.72 1.80 6.47
CA ALA A 235 10.15 1.96 6.22
C ALA A 235 10.90 0.61 6.16
N GLU A 236 10.44 -0.39 6.92
CA GLU A 236 11.07 -1.70 6.94
C GLU A 236 10.81 -2.50 5.67
N ILE A 237 9.61 -2.38 5.08
CA ILE A 237 9.29 -3.03 3.80
C ILE A 237 10.27 -2.57 2.70
N ASP A 238 10.53 -1.27 2.60
CA ASP A 238 11.52 -0.74 1.64
C ASP A 238 12.94 -1.23 1.97
N ARG A 239 13.30 -1.30 3.26
CA ARG A 239 14.65 -1.76 3.69
C ARG A 239 14.91 -3.23 3.37
N GLN A 240 13.89 -4.08 3.45
CA GLN A 240 14.02 -5.53 3.24
C GLN A 240 14.43 -5.90 1.81
N VAL A 241 14.08 -5.08 0.81
CA VAL A 241 14.45 -5.36 -0.59
C VAL A 241 15.85 -4.88 -0.96
N VAL A 242 16.44 -3.96 -0.20
CA VAL A 242 17.74 -3.35 -0.48
C VAL A 242 18.84 -4.40 -0.73
N PRO A 243 18.99 -5.47 0.08
CA PRO A 243 20.01 -6.47 -0.17
C PRO A 243 19.84 -7.21 -1.50
N ILE A 244 18.60 -7.45 -1.94
CA ILE A 244 18.33 -8.16 -3.19
C ILE A 244 18.54 -7.23 -4.39
N ILE A 245 18.12 -5.97 -4.28
CA ILE A 245 18.47 -4.93 -5.24
C ILE A 245 20.00 -4.84 -5.41
N GLY A 246 20.74 -4.85 -4.30
CA GLY A 246 22.21 -4.89 -4.32
C GLY A 246 22.74 -6.08 -5.12
N LYS A 247 22.20 -7.29 -4.90
CA LYS A 247 22.57 -8.48 -5.68
C LYS A 247 22.30 -8.32 -7.18
N CYS A 248 21.20 -7.70 -7.57
CA CYS A 248 20.92 -7.45 -8.99
C CYS A 248 21.96 -6.53 -9.63
N LEU A 249 22.35 -5.46 -8.92
CA LEU A 249 23.39 -4.53 -9.37
C LEU A 249 24.77 -5.20 -9.45
N ASP A 250 25.11 -6.03 -8.47
CA ASP A 250 26.34 -6.82 -8.46
C ASP A 250 26.35 -7.83 -9.64
N GLY A 251 25.21 -8.44 -9.94
CA GLY A 251 25.03 -9.35 -11.08
C GLY A 251 25.29 -8.67 -12.42
N ILE A 252 24.78 -7.45 -12.61
CA ILE A 252 25.05 -6.63 -13.81
C ILE A 252 26.55 -6.31 -13.92
N THR A 253 27.18 -5.89 -12.81
CA THR A 253 28.61 -5.54 -12.79
C THR A 253 29.48 -6.74 -13.16
N LYS A 254 29.24 -7.88 -12.51
CA LYS A 254 29.96 -9.13 -12.80
C LYS A 254 29.75 -9.61 -14.23
N SER A 255 28.55 -9.42 -14.77
CA SER A 255 28.22 -9.73 -16.16
C SER A 255 29.02 -8.89 -17.13
N ALA A 256 29.13 -7.57 -16.88
CA ALA A 256 29.95 -6.68 -17.68
C ALA A 256 31.45 -7.02 -17.63
N GLU A 257 31.96 -7.39 -16.46
CA GLU A 257 33.36 -7.85 -16.27
C GLU A 257 33.67 -9.16 -17.01
N SER A 258 32.65 -9.96 -17.35
CA SER A 258 32.81 -11.22 -18.07
C SER A 258 32.98 -11.06 -19.60
N ILE A 259 32.80 -9.85 -20.13
CA ILE A 259 32.93 -9.58 -21.56
C ILE A 259 34.38 -9.73 -22.00
N ASN A 260 34.62 -10.53 -23.04
CA ASN A 260 35.95 -10.82 -23.54
C ASN A 260 36.04 -10.71 -25.06
N GLY A 261 36.57 -9.57 -25.53
CA GLY A 261 36.72 -9.30 -26.97
C GLY A 261 37.63 -10.28 -27.71
N LYS A 262 38.65 -10.85 -27.06
CA LYS A 262 39.52 -11.86 -27.68
C LYS A 262 38.77 -13.16 -27.91
N GLN A 263 38.01 -13.59 -26.91
CA GLN A 263 37.16 -14.78 -27.00
C GLN A 263 36.08 -14.61 -28.08
N ASP A 264 35.39 -13.47 -28.10
CA ASP A 264 34.37 -13.18 -29.11
C ASP A 264 34.99 -13.20 -30.53
N SER A 265 36.17 -12.59 -30.72
CA SER A 265 36.88 -12.61 -32.01
C SER A 265 37.26 -14.02 -32.45
N GLN A 266 37.70 -14.86 -31.51
CA GLN A 266 38.02 -16.27 -31.79
C GLN A 266 36.78 -17.07 -32.19
N MET A 267 35.63 -16.84 -31.51
CA MET A 267 34.34 -17.44 -31.88
C MET A 267 33.89 -17.05 -33.29
N VAL A 268 34.16 -15.82 -33.73
CA VAL A 268 33.89 -15.37 -35.11
C VAL A 268 34.74 -16.19 -36.10
N ILE A 269 36.03 -16.35 -35.85
CA ILE A 269 36.91 -17.18 -36.69
C ILE A 269 36.35 -18.61 -36.78
N GLU A 270 36.01 -19.22 -35.65
CA GLU A 270 35.46 -20.59 -35.62
C GLU A 270 34.14 -20.72 -36.39
N SER A 271 33.32 -19.67 -36.40
CA SER A 271 32.03 -19.66 -37.10
C SER A 271 32.15 -19.47 -38.60
N PHE A 272 33.12 -18.67 -39.06
CA PHE A 272 33.20 -18.23 -40.46
C PHE A 272 34.44 -18.70 -41.22
N LYS A 273 35.42 -19.31 -40.55
CA LYS A 273 36.62 -19.85 -41.20
C LYS A 273 36.19 -20.94 -42.19
N SER A 274 36.30 -20.61 -43.47
CA SER A 274 35.88 -21.45 -44.59
C SER A 274 36.82 -22.62 -44.87
N GLY A 275 38.02 -22.62 -44.27
CA GLY A 275 39.09 -23.57 -44.56
C GLY A 275 39.82 -23.30 -45.88
N PHE A 276 39.43 -22.28 -46.65
CA PHE A 276 40.14 -21.89 -47.86
C PHE A 276 41.48 -21.21 -47.51
N GLU A 277 42.53 -21.62 -48.22
CA GLU A 277 43.79 -20.89 -48.23
C GLU A 277 43.73 -19.76 -49.27
N PRO A 278 44.43 -18.63 -49.04
CA PRO A 278 44.62 -17.62 -50.06
C PRO A 278 45.18 -18.25 -51.35
N PRO A 279 44.69 -17.86 -52.55
CA PRO A 279 45.21 -18.38 -53.80
C PRO A 279 46.71 -18.06 -53.92
N GLY A 280 47.50 -19.07 -54.29
CA GLY A 280 48.92 -18.91 -54.62
C GLY A 280 49.11 -18.25 -55.98
N ASP A 281 50.37 -18.11 -56.38
CA ASP A 281 50.73 -17.52 -57.67
C ASP A 281 50.08 -18.28 -58.84
N VAL A 282 49.68 -17.53 -59.87
CA VAL A 282 49.12 -18.11 -61.09
C VAL A 282 50.27 -18.67 -61.92
N ASP A 283 50.22 -19.97 -62.20
CA ASP A 283 51.23 -20.64 -63.02
C ASP A 283 51.29 -20.03 -64.43
N PHE A 284 52.49 -19.90 -64.99
CA PHE A 284 52.69 -19.48 -66.38
C PHE A 284 52.23 -20.59 -67.34
N GLU A 285 51.24 -20.28 -68.19
CA GLU A 285 50.79 -21.17 -69.26
C GLU A 285 51.65 -20.99 -70.51
N ASP A 286 52.65 -21.85 -70.68
CA ASP A 286 53.51 -21.87 -71.87
C ASP A 286 52.82 -22.58 -73.05
N PHE A 287 52.22 -21.79 -73.94
CA PHE A 287 51.56 -22.29 -75.17
C PHE A 287 52.54 -22.66 -76.29
N THR A 288 53.85 -22.46 -76.11
CA THR A 288 54.86 -22.80 -77.13
C THR A 288 55.27 -24.28 -77.09
N GLN A 289 54.86 -25.02 -76.05
CA GLN A 289 55.00 -26.47 -75.97
C GLN A 289 53.82 -27.16 -76.67
N SER A 290 54.09 -27.98 -77.68
CA SER A 290 53.08 -28.83 -78.30
C SER A 290 52.49 -29.79 -77.26
N MET A 291 51.15 -29.84 -77.16
CA MET A 291 50.43 -30.70 -76.22
C MET A 291 50.92 -32.15 -76.29
N LYS A 292 51.80 -32.57 -75.38
CA LYS A 292 51.98 -33.98 -75.09
C LYS A 292 50.80 -34.40 -74.24
N ARG A 293 49.85 -35.11 -74.86
CA ARG A 293 48.85 -35.92 -74.16
C ARG A 293 49.58 -36.75 -73.10
N THR A 294 49.38 -36.45 -71.82
CA THR A 294 49.64 -37.42 -70.76
C THR A 294 48.65 -38.54 -70.97
N VAL A 295 49.13 -39.67 -71.47
CA VAL A 295 48.43 -40.94 -71.46
C VAL A 295 48.16 -41.28 -70.00
N SER A 296 46.90 -41.51 -69.65
CA SER A 296 46.59 -42.14 -68.38
C SER A 296 47.05 -43.60 -68.47
N ASP A 297 48.19 -43.92 -67.88
CA ASP A 297 48.60 -45.29 -67.65
C ASP A 297 47.80 -45.85 -66.47
N ASN A 298 46.58 -46.33 -66.76
CA ASN A 298 45.95 -47.38 -65.96
C ASN A 298 45.67 -48.56 -66.88
N SER A 299 46.74 -49.32 -67.14
CA SER A 299 46.70 -50.60 -67.82
C SER A 299 45.94 -51.63 -66.98
N LEU A 300 44.95 -52.27 -67.60
CA LEU A 300 44.32 -53.50 -67.14
C LEU A 300 45.36 -54.62 -67.13
N THR A 301 45.85 -55.00 -65.95
CA THR A 301 46.42 -56.34 -65.74
C THR A 301 45.83 -56.97 -64.50
N ASN A 302 45.25 -58.15 -64.72
CA ASN A 302 44.57 -58.98 -63.75
C ASN A 302 45.61 -59.84 -63.02
N THR A 303 45.88 -59.60 -61.74
CA THR A 303 46.46 -60.60 -60.82
C THR A 303 45.82 -60.46 -59.45
N LYS A 304 45.32 -61.60 -58.94
CA LYS A 304 44.71 -61.77 -57.62
C LYS A 304 45.77 -61.66 -56.53
N ALA A 305 45.53 -60.85 -55.49
CA ALA A 305 45.87 -61.13 -54.09
C ALA A 305 45.30 -60.03 -53.16
N ASP A 306 44.75 -60.47 -52.03
CA ASP A 306 44.04 -59.71 -51.00
C ASP A 306 44.87 -58.66 -50.22
N GLY A 307 44.20 -57.62 -49.71
CA GLY A 307 44.53 -57.07 -48.37
C GLY A 307 44.60 -55.54 -48.19
N LYS A 308 43.49 -54.96 -47.69
CA LYS A 308 43.32 -53.82 -46.75
C LYS A 308 43.71 -52.35 -47.13
N SER A 309 42.66 -51.53 -47.08
CA SER A 309 42.49 -50.06 -46.92
C SER A 309 43.20 -49.46 -45.70
N ASP A 310 43.41 -48.15 -45.51
CA ASP A 310 43.18 -46.88 -46.25
C ASP A 310 43.97 -45.78 -45.49
N ALA A 311 44.44 -44.73 -46.21
CA ALA A 311 44.35 -43.31 -45.82
C ALA A 311 45.18 -42.45 -46.80
N LYS A 312 44.48 -41.85 -47.76
CA LYS A 312 45.00 -40.98 -48.83
C LYS A 312 45.27 -39.55 -48.34
N VAL A 313 46.42 -39.02 -48.76
CA VAL A 313 46.73 -37.59 -48.86
C VAL A 313 45.76 -36.93 -49.86
N PRO A 314 45.16 -35.75 -49.57
CA PRO A 314 44.24 -35.11 -50.49
C PRO A 314 45.02 -34.42 -51.63
N SER A 315 44.69 -34.85 -52.85
CA SER A 315 45.10 -34.27 -54.11
C SER A 315 44.51 -32.86 -54.30
N LYS A 316 45.35 -31.95 -54.80
CA LYS A 316 45.04 -30.54 -55.12
C LYS A 316 43.79 -30.44 -55.99
N SER A 317 42.69 -29.94 -55.41
CA SER A 317 41.50 -29.54 -56.16
C SER A 317 41.80 -28.31 -57.01
N ARG A 318 41.57 -28.41 -58.32
CA ARG A 318 41.57 -27.28 -59.27
C ARG A 318 40.84 -26.08 -58.67
N GLY A 319 41.55 -24.96 -58.57
CA GLY A 319 41.03 -23.70 -58.03
C GLY A 319 39.81 -23.21 -58.81
N LYS A 320 38.65 -23.23 -58.16
CA LYS A 320 37.54 -22.38 -58.58
C LYS A 320 37.89 -20.96 -58.13
N LEU A 321 38.06 -20.06 -59.08
CA LEU A 321 38.20 -18.62 -58.84
C LEU A 321 37.03 -18.16 -57.96
N TRP A 322 37.33 -17.41 -56.89
CA TRP A 322 36.32 -16.89 -55.96
C TRP A 322 35.26 -16.01 -56.67
N PRO A 323 34.07 -15.82 -56.07
CA PRO A 323 32.94 -15.15 -56.73
C PRO A 323 33.13 -13.64 -56.97
N PHE A 324 34.18 -13.02 -56.41
CA PHE A 324 34.41 -11.58 -56.52
C PHE A 324 34.91 -11.14 -57.90
N ILE A 325 35.33 -12.07 -58.76
CA ILE A 325 35.70 -11.80 -60.16
C ILE A 325 34.52 -12.17 -61.06
N LYS A 326 33.31 -11.75 -60.71
CA LYS A 326 32.24 -11.51 -61.68
C LYS A 326 32.17 -10.01 -61.93
N LYS A 327 32.54 -9.60 -63.14
CA LYS A 327 32.48 -8.23 -63.62
C LYS A 327 31.16 -7.56 -63.23
N ASN A 328 31.27 -6.45 -62.50
CA ASN A 328 30.19 -5.50 -62.23
C ASN A 328 29.43 -5.16 -63.52
N LYS A 329 28.14 -5.50 -63.56
CA LYS A 329 27.13 -4.75 -64.30
C LYS A 329 25.84 -4.75 -63.50
N LEU A 330 25.66 -3.73 -62.69
CA LEU A 330 24.32 -3.29 -62.28
C LEU A 330 24.31 -1.76 -62.22
N SER A 331 23.39 -1.25 -63.03
CA SER A 331 23.05 0.12 -63.37
C SER A 331 22.84 1.03 -62.16
N LEU A 332 23.44 2.21 -62.20
CA LEU A 332 22.90 3.40 -61.55
C LEU A 332 21.46 3.62 -62.08
N LYS A 333 20.45 3.34 -61.25
CA LYS A 333 19.15 3.98 -61.38
C LYS A 333 19.10 5.12 -60.38
N LEU A 334 19.43 6.29 -60.90
CA LEU A 334 19.06 7.59 -60.34
C LEU A 334 17.52 7.68 -60.34
N VAL A 335 16.91 7.80 -59.16
CA VAL A 335 15.57 8.38 -59.02
C VAL A 335 15.70 9.58 -58.08
N ARG A 336 15.81 10.76 -58.69
CA ARG A 336 15.32 12.01 -58.11
C ARG A 336 13.80 11.93 -58.08
N THR A 337 13.16 12.24 -56.95
CA THR A 337 12.45 13.52 -56.71
C THR A 337 11.68 13.43 -55.37
N VAL A 338 12.04 14.28 -54.40
CA VAL A 338 11.32 15.49 -53.93
C VAL A 338 10.23 15.18 -52.89
N SER A 339 10.44 15.63 -51.64
CA SER A 339 9.58 16.66 -51.06
C SER A 339 10.23 17.34 -49.86
N ALA A 340 9.97 18.63 -49.77
CA ALA A 340 10.51 19.60 -48.83
C ALA A 340 9.92 19.46 -47.42
N CYS A 341 10.70 19.83 -46.41
CA CYS A 341 10.35 20.87 -45.43
C CYS A 341 11.64 21.33 -44.72
N THR A 342 12.00 22.59 -44.95
CA THR A 342 12.94 23.39 -44.13
C THR A 342 12.35 23.68 -42.74
N PRO A 343 13.16 24.17 -41.77
CA PRO A 343 12.84 24.18 -40.34
C PRO A 343 11.67 25.08 -39.93
#